data_AF-X0GNS0-F1
#
_entry.id   AF-X0GNS0-F1
#
_cell.length_a   1.000
_cell.length_b   1.000
_cell.length_c   1.000
_cell.angle_alpha   90.00
_cell.angle_beta   90.00
_cell.angle_gamma   90.00
#
_symmetry.space_group_name_H-M   'P 1'
#
loop_
_entity.id
_entity.type
_entity.pdbx_description
1 polymer ?
#
loop_
_entity_poly.entity_id
_entity_poly.type
_entity_poly.pdbx_seq_one_letter_code
_entity_poly.pdbx_strand_id
1 'polypeptide(L)'
;MSANLFSNQFNIALNQQAAKIVLSRSAEFAEFTVVPSHTAQSIKYSALGLKQIGGHCIEKRILGFNCHEEPLKVVTNQVSLDQQYSDKAYSMPDLTSLLCALDPGHMGSKPGHIEVDEQEGGTFLFKRSDKGIRMFDLEGVTELNEAQITMIFQSLTKGEVLP
;
A
#
# COMPACT_ATOMS: atom_id res chain seq x y z
N MET A 1 -15.91 -8.70 20.20
CA MET A 1 -15.39 -9.53 19.08
C MET A 1 -14.20 -8.78 18.47
N SER A 2 -13.08 -9.45 18.23
CA SER A 2 -11.96 -8.86 17.49
C SER A 2 -12.37 -8.70 16.03
N ALA A 3 -12.26 -7.50 15.46
CA ALA A 3 -12.47 -7.27 14.04
C ALA A 3 -11.34 -7.93 13.23
N ASN A 4 -11.64 -8.45 12.04
CA ASN A 4 -10.62 -8.96 11.12
C ASN A 4 -9.81 -7.79 10.57
N LEU A 5 -8.50 -7.75 10.85
CA LEU A 5 -7.61 -6.67 10.42
C LEU A 5 -7.43 -6.62 8.89
N PHE A 6 -7.69 -7.72 8.19
CA PHE A 6 -7.55 -7.79 6.74
C PHE A 6 -8.91 -8.14 6.16
N SER A 7 -9.93 -7.30 6.33
CA SER A 7 -11.19 -7.47 5.60
C SER A 7 -10.96 -7.27 4.10
N ASN A 8 -11.57 -8.10 3.23
CA ASN A 8 -11.46 -8.03 1.76
C ASN A 8 -10.07 -8.43 1.21
N GLN A 9 -9.67 -9.68 1.49
CA GLN A 9 -8.35 -10.23 1.18
C GLN A 9 -8.25 -10.73 -0.27
N PHE A 10 -8.35 -9.83 -1.25
CA PHE A 10 -8.32 -10.26 -2.66
C PHE A 10 -7.07 -11.13 -2.97
N ASN A 11 -5.90 -10.69 -2.51
CA ASN A 11 -4.64 -11.43 -2.70
C ASN A 11 -4.66 -12.84 -2.10
N ILE A 12 -5.37 -13.05 -0.99
CA ILE A 12 -5.52 -14.37 -0.33
C ILE A 12 -6.59 -15.20 -1.05
N ALA A 13 -7.70 -14.58 -1.45
CA ALA A 13 -8.79 -15.23 -2.16
C ALA A 13 -8.34 -15.76 -3.53
N LEU A 14 -7.39 -15.10 -4.20
CA LEU A 14 -6.83 -15.55 -5.49
C LEU A 14 -6.17 -16.93 -5.40
N ASN A 15 -5.50 -17.25 -4.29
CA ASN A 15 -4.90 -18.57 -4.07
C ASN A 15 -4.85 -18.89 -2.57
N GLN A 16 -5.97 -19.37 -2.04
CA GLN A 16 -6.14 -19.68 -0.62
C GLN A 16 -5.15 -20.75 -0.14
N GLN A 17 -4.82 -21.73 -0.98
CA GLN A 17 -3.89 -22.79 -0.62
C GLN A 17 -2.46 -22.27 -0.46
N ALA A 18 -2.01 -21.40 -1.37
CA ALA A 18 -0.70 -20.75 -1.25
C ALA A 18 -0.67 -19.84 -0.01
N ALA A 19 -1.72 -19.04 0.21
CA ALA A 19 -1.82 -18.20 1.39
C ALA A 19 -1.76 -19.03 2.69
N LYS A 20 -2.47 -20.17 2.74
CA LYS A 20 -2.42 -21.11 3.86
C LYS A 20 -1.00 -21.54 4.17
N ILE A 21 -0.29 -22.01 3.15
CA ILE A 21 1.09 -22.52 3.30
C ILE A 21 2.01 -21.42 3.80
N VAL A 22 1.96 -20.22 3.20
CA VAL A 22 2.84 -19.11 3.57
C VAL A 22 2.55 -18.61 4.99
N LEU A 23 1.27 -18.42 5.33
CA LEU A 23 0.88 -17.86 6.63
C LEU A 23 1.13 -18.85 7.79
N SER A 24 0.77 -20.13 7.61
CA SER A 24 0.95 -21.16 8.65
C SER A 24 2.41 -21.54 8.88
N ARG A 25 3.28 -21.34 7.90
CA ARG A 25 4.71 -21.65 7.97
C ARG A 25 5.56 -20.38 7.88
N SER A 26 5.02 -19.25 8.31
CA SER A 26 5.66 -17.93 8.16
C SER A 26 7.11 -17.88 8.69
N ALA A 27 7.40 -18.59 9.79
CA ALA A 27 8.73 -18.70 10.37
C ALA A 27 9.73 -19.53 9.52
N GLU A 28 9.25 -20.36 8.58
CA GLU A 28 10.08 -21.16 7.68
C GLU A 28 10.38 -20.45 6.35
N PHE A 29 9.65 -19.38 6.04
CA PHE A 29 9.96 -18.47 4.94
C PHE A 29 10.94 -17.37 5.41
N ALA A 30 11.33 -16.48 4.49
CA ALA A 30 12.03 -15.26 4.88
C ALA A 30 11.14 -14.42 5.81
N GLU A 31 11.70 -13.76 6.82
CA GLU A 31 10.89 -12.91 7.70
C GLU A 31 10.17 -11.83 6.89
N PHE A 32 8.84 -11.91 6.82
CA PHE A 32 8.02 -10.92 6.13
C PHE A 32 7.14 -10.16 7.12
N THR A 33 6.84 -8.92 6.76
CA THR A 33 5.94 -8.04 7.50
C THR A 33 4.69 -7.82 6.66
N VAL A 34 3.52 -7.87 7.29
CA VAL A 34 2.24 -7.64 6.63
C VAL A 34 1.67 -6.26 6.95
N VAL A 35 0.96 -5.67 5.99
CA VAL A 35 0.26 -4.39 6.17
C VAL A 35 -1.24 -4.63 6.03
N PRO A 36 -2.06 -4.32 7.07
CA PRO A 36 -3.51 -4.51 7.04
C PRO A 36 -4.18 -3.84 5.84
N SER A 37 -5.06 -4.57 5.14
CA SER A 37 -5.71 -4.06 3.92
C SER A 37 -6.45 -2.74 4.16
N HIS A 38 -7.17 -2.64 5.28
CA HIS A 38 -8.00 -1.46 5.57
C HIS A 38 -7.15 -0.21 5.84
N THR A 39 -5.97 -0.35 6.47
CA THR A 39 -5.07 0.77 6.73
C THR A 39 -4.21 1.10 5.52
N ALA A 40 -3.78 0.11 4.74
CA ALA A 40 -3.10 0.36 3.47
C ALA A 40 -4.01 1.11 2.47
N GLN A 41 -5.30 0.76 2.45
CA GLN A 41 -6.31 1.39 1.60
C GLN A 41 -6.71 2.80 2.07
N SER A 42 -6.55 3.12 3.35
CA SER A 42 -6.89 4.44 3.89
C SER A 42 -5.88 5.52 3.53
N ILE A 43 -4.69 5.14 3.05
CA ILE A 43 -3.67 6.07 2.56
C ILE A 43 -3.96 6.44 1.12
N LYS A 44 -4.12 7.75 0.86
CA LYS A 44 -4.25 8.30 -0.48
C LYS A 44 -3.04 9.13 -0.85
N TYR A 45 -2.63 9.08 -2.10
CA TYR A 45 -1.50 9.82 -2.63
C TYR A 45 -2.01 10.85 -3.64
N SER A 46 -1.61 12.11 -3.47
CA SER A 46 -1.82 13.15 -4.49
C SER A 46 -1.27 12.69 -5.84
N ALA A 47 -2.11 12.72 -6.87
CA ALA A 47 -1.73 12.40 -8.24
C ALA A 47 -0.62 13.33 -8.73
N LEU A 48 -0.70 14.61 -8.36
CA LEU A 48 0.30 15.62 -8.69
C LEU A 48 1.64 15.33 -7.98
N GLY A 49 1.60 14.93 -6.71
CA GLY A 49 2.81 14.54 -5.97
C GLY A 49 3.49 13.31 -6.57
N LEU A 50 2.72 12.30 -6.98
CA LEU A 50 3.26 11.13 -7.67
C LEU A 50 3.87 11.49 -9.02
N LYS A 51 3.25 12.41 -9.78
CA LYS A 51 3.81 12.95 -11.01
C LYS A 51 5.14 13.68 -10.77
N GLN A 52 5.26 14.46 -9.70
CA GLN A 52 6.51 15.18 -9.41
C GLN A 52 7.69 14.22 -9.22
N ILE A 53 7.46 13.06 -8.60
CA ILE A 53 8.49 12.04 -8.39
C ILE A 53 8.71 11.18 -9.62
N GLY A 54 7.65 10.75 -10.30
CA GLY A 54 7.73 9.78 -11.40
C GLY A 54 7.72 10.38 -12.81
N GLY A 55 7.61 11.70 -12.92
CA GLY A 55 7.53 12.44 -14.17
C GLY A 55 6.33 12.06 -15.06
N HIS A 56 6.45 12.37 -16.35
CA HIS A 56 5.39 12.15 -17.35
C HIS A 56 4.99 10.68 -17.53
N CYS A 57 5.86 9.72 -17.20
CA CYS A 57 5.53 8.30 -17.27
C CYS A 57 4.43 7.93 -16.27
N ILE A 58 4.58 8.38 -15.01
CA ILE A 58 3.58 8.17 -13.97
C ILE A 58 2.31 8.95 -14.28
N GLU A 59 2.42 10.20 -14.73
CA GLU A 59 1.27 11.00 -15.16
C GLU A 59 0.40 10.27 -16.19
N LYS A 60 1.01 9.75 -17.27
CA LYS A 60 0.26 9.04 -18.32
C LYS A 60 -0.42 7.77 -17.81
N ARG A 61 0.22 7.04 -16.89
CA ARG A 61 -0.37 5.86 -16.25
C ARG A 61 -1.58 6.23 -15.40
N ILE A 62 -1.47 7.27 -14.57
CA ILE A 62 -2.57 7.74 -13.73
C ILE A 62 -3.73 8.23 -14.62
N LEU A 63 -3.46 9.03 -15.65
CA LEU A 63 -4.51 9.49 -16.57
C LEU A 63 -5.26 8.33 -17.24
N GLY A 64 -4.54 7.32 -17.74
CA GLY A 64 -5.18 6.17 -18.38
C GLY A 64 -5.91 5.23 -17.42
N PHE A 65 -5.25 4.83 -16.32
CA PHE A 65 -5.80 3.82 -15.41
C PHE A 65 -6.76 4.39 -14.37
N ASN A 66 -6.43 5.53 -13.78
CA ASN A 66 -7.17 6.10 -12.65
C ASN A 66 -8.18 7.18 -13.08
N CYS A 67 -7.88 7.97 -14.12
CA CYS A 67 -8.81 8.97 -14.65
C CYS A 67 -9.68 8.45 -15.81
N HIS A 68 -9.38 7.25 -16.32
CA HIS A 68 -10.07 6.65 -17.47
C HIS A 68 -10.06 7.53 -18.73
N GLU A 69 -8.99 8.30 -18.92
CA GLU A 69 -8.83 9.13 -20.09
C GLU A 69 -8.56 8.31 -21.35
N GLU A 70 -9.02 8.83 -22.48
CA GLU A 70 -8.82 8.19 -23.77
C GLU A 70 -7.33 8.08 -24.11
N PRO A 71 -6.83 6.91 -24.54
CA PRO A 71 -5.41 6.73 -24.84
C PRO A 71 -4.84 7.76 -25.81
N LEU A 72 -5.61 8.15 -26.84
CA LEU A 72 -5.18 9.15 -27.81
C LEU A 72 -4.96 10.53 -27.16
N LYS A 73 -5.87 10.95 -26.27
CA LYS A 73 -5.74 12.21 -25.52
C LYS A 73 -4.53 12.19 -24.59
N VAL A 74 -4.26 11.04 -23.95
CA VAL A 74 -3.11 10.86 -23.05
C VAL A 74 -1.78 10.92 -23.81
N VAL A 75 -1.65 10.21 -24.94
CA VAL A 75 -0.37 10.18 -25.67
C VAL A 75 -0.08 11.49 -26.41
N THR A 76 -1.12 12.21 -26.83
CA THR A 76 -1.02 13.53 -27.48
C THR A 76 -0.98 14.70 -26.48
N ASN A 77 -0.93 14.42 -25.17
CA ASN A 77 -0.89 15.41 -24.09
C ASN A 77 -2.03 16.44 -24.13
N GLN A 78 -3.21 16.04 -24.59
CA GLN A 78 -4.42 16.87 -24.57
C GLN A 78 -5.05 16.96 -23.16
N VAL A 79 -4.65 16.06 -22.27
CA VAL A 79 -5.05 16.00 -20.87
C VAL A 79 -3.79 15.93 -20.00
N SER A 80 -3.85 16.54 -18.81
CA SER A 80 -2.74 16.58 -17.85
C SER A 80 -3.24 16.54 -16.42
N LEU A 81 -2.42 16.05 -15.49
CA LEU A 81 -2.82 16.05 -14.09
C LEU A 81 -2.90 17.48 -13.52
N ASP A 82 -1.99 18.38 -13.93
CA ASP A 82 -1.91 19.74 -13.38
C ASP A 82 -3.14 20.59 -13.68
N GLN A 83 -3.89 20.26 -14.75
CA GLN A 83 -5.04 21.04 -15.19
C GLN A 83 -6.36 20.39 -14.78
N GLN A 84 -6.63 19.18 -15.27
CA GLN A 84 -7.95 18.57 -15.14
C GLN A 84 -8.11 17.75 -13.83
N TYR A 85 -7.00 17.41 -13.16
CA TYR A 85 -6.99 16.43 -12.07
C TYR A 85 -6.07 16.84 -10.90
N SER A 86 -5.87 18.14 -10.70
CA SER A 86 -4.91 18.67 -9.73
C SER A 86 -5.29 18.40 -8.27
N ASP A 87 -6.57 18.15 -8.00
CA ASP A 87 -7.14 17.82 -6.70
C ASP A 87 -7.25 16.31 -6.45
N LYS A 88 -6.83 15.47 -7.39
CA LYS A 88 -7.03 14.01 -7.28
C LYS A 88 -6.00 13.36 -6.38
N ALA A 89 -6.49 12.46 -5.53
CA ALA A 89 -5.68 11.54 -4.75
C ALA A 89 -6.23 10.12 -4.84
N TYR A 90 -5.33 9.13 -4.89
CA TYR A 90 -5.69 7.73 -5.10
C TYR A 90 -5.16 6.84 -3.98
N SER A 91 -5.99 5.87 -3.58
CA SER A 91 -5.54 4.78 -2.70
C SER A 91 -4.62 3.86 -3.46
N MET A 92 -3.44 3.58 -2.89
CA MET A 92 -2.43 2.71 -3.51
C MET A 92 -1.87 1.72 -2.47
N PRO A 93 -2.64 0.70 -2.06
CA PRO A 93 -2.27 -0.19 -0.95
C PRO A 93 -0.96 -0.96 -1.20
N ASP A 94 -0.64 -1.32 -2.44
CA ASP A 94 0.61 -1.99 -2.79
C ASP A 94 1.81 -1.04 -2.67
N LEU A 95 1.66 0.21 -3.13
CA LEU A 95 2.69 1.25 -2.94
C LEU A 95 2.89 1.52 -1.45
N THR A 96 1.81 1.65 -0.69
CA THR A 96 1.86 1.81 0.76
C THR A 96 2.62 0.65 1.42
N SER A 97 2.33 -0.59 1.02
CA SER A 97 3.01 -1.77 1.56
C SER A 97 4.50 -1.78 1.22
N LEU A 98 4.86 -1.40 -0.01
CA LEU A 98 6.24 -1.26 -0.43
C LEU A 98 6.97 -0.18 0.37
N LEU A 99 6.36 0.99 0.55
CA LEU A 99 6.95 2.09 1.32
C LEU A 99 7.12 1.72 2.79
N CYS A 100 6.19 0.98 3.39
CA CYS A 100 6.37 0.46 4.75
C CYS A 100 7.54 -0.53 4.85
N ALA A 101 7.80 -1.32 3.80
CA ALA A 101 8.91 -2.27 3.79
C ALA A 101 10.27 -1.57 3.62
N LEU A 102 10.30 -0.48 2.85
CA LEU A 102 11.52 0.31 2.63
C LEU A 102 11.80 1.23 3.81
N ASP A 103 10.83 2.03 4.24
CA ASP A 103 11.00 3.05 5.28
C ASP A 103 9.79 3.06 6.24
N PRO A 104 9.77 2.15 7.23
CA PRO A 104 8.64 2.01 8.15
C PRO A 104 8.35 3.28 8.95
N GLY A 105 9.38 4.08 9.23
CA GLY A 105 9.29 5.27 10.07
C GLY A 105 8.55 6.43 9.41
N HIS A 106 8.79 6.67 8.12
CA HIS A 106 8.19 7.80 7.39
C HIS A 106 6.70 7.61 7.07
N MET A 107 6.21 6.37 7.08
CA MET A 107 4.79 6.08 6.92
C MET A 107 3.98 6.21 8.22
N GLY A 108 4.63 6.57 9.34
CA GLY A 108 3.98 6.62 10.66
C GLY A 108 3.50 5.25 11.14
N SER A 109 4.11 4.18 10.63
CA SER A 109 3.67 2.82 10.93
C SER A 109 4.04 2.41 12.36
N LYS A 110 3.12 1.71 13.01
CA LYS A 110 3.32 1.12 14.33
C LYS A 110 3.63 -0.37 14.18
N PRO A 111 4.80 -0.84 14.65
CA PRO A 111 5.08 -2.27 14.63
C PRO A 111 4.13 -3.01 15.57
N GLY A 112 3.77 -4.22 15.18
CA GLY A 112 2.98 -5.13 16.00
C GLY A 112 3.09 -6.56 15.49
N HIS A 113 2.26 -7.44 16.02
CA HIS A 113 2.14 -8.81 15.52
C HIS A 113 0.69 -9.21 15.31
N ILE A 114 0.50 -10.21 14.45
CA ILE A 114 -0.77 -10.89 14.26
C ILE A 114 -0.62 -12.39 14.32
N GLU A 115 -1.68 -13.03 14.81
CA GLU A 115 -1.91 -14.46 14.61
C GLU A 115 -3.01 -14.65 13.56
N VAL A 116 -2.91 -15.77 12.85
CA VAL A 116 -3.81 -16.13 11.76
C VAL A 116 -4.59 -17.37 12.18
N ASP A 117 -5.90 -17.21 12.35
CA ASP A 117 -6.80 -18.30 12.67
C ASP A 117 -7.57 -18.71 11.41
N GLU A 118 -7.36 -19.94 10.93
CA GLU A 118 -8.20 -20.54 9.89
C GLU A 118 -9.60 -20.80 10.44
N GLN A 119 -10.61 -20.30 9.73
CA GLN A 119 -12.03 -20.52 10.02
C GLN A 119 -12.59 -21.60 9.09
N GLU A 120 -13.78 -22.09 9.41
CA GLU A 120 -14.52 -22.98 8.52
C GLU A 120 -14.69 -22.36 7.13
N GLY A 121 -14.54 -23.19 6.09
CA GLY A 121 -14.61 -22.75 4.70
C GLY A 121 -13.35 -22.05 4.15
N GLY A 122 -12.20 -22.18 4.83
CA GLY A 122 -10.91 -21.69 4.31
C GLY A 122 -10.70 -20.18 4.44
N THR A 123 -11.54 -19.52 5.24
CA THR A 123 -11.40 -18.08 5.54
C THR A 123 -10.33 -17.86 6.59
N PHE A 124 -9.47 -16.86 6.42
CA PHE A 124 -8.47 -16.49 7.43
C PHE A 124 -8.92 -15.29 8.26
N LEU A 125 -8.90 -15.48 9.58
CA LEU A 125 -9.15 -14.43 10.57
C LEU A 125 -7.82 -13.95 11.15
N PHE A 126 -7.52 -12.67 10.94
CA PHE A 126 -6.28 -12.04 11.42
C PHE A 126 -6.57 -11.23 12.66
N LYS A 127 -5.89 -11.57 13.77
CA LYS A 127 -6.07 -10.92 15.07
C LYS A 127 -4.77 -10.33 15.54
N ARG A 128 -4.85 -9.13 16.15
CA ARG A 128 -3.71 -8.53 16.81
C ARG A 128 -3.25 -9.42 17.97
N SER A 129 -1.95 -9.62 18.07
CA SER A 129 -1.31 -10.45 19.08
C SER A 129 0.02 -9.85 19.51
N ASP A 130 0.61 -10.36 20.58
CA ASP A 130 1.97 -10.04 21.03
C ASP A 130 3.04 -10.90 20.32
N LYS A 131 2.59 -11.93 19.59
CA LYS A 131 3.41 -12.91 18.86
C LYS A 131 2.85 -13.18 17.46
N GLY A 132 3.61 -13.92 16.65
CA GLY A 132 3.21 -14.34 15.31
C GLY A 132 3.89 -13.52 14.22
N ILE A 133 3.15 -13.21 13.15
CA ILE A 133 3.68 -12.53 11.97
C ILE A 133 3.82 -11.03 12.28
N ARG A 134 4.96 -10.43 11.95
CA ARG A 134 5.15 -8.97 12.09
C ARG A 134 4.13 -8.22 11.25
N MET A 135 3.59 -7.14 11.79
CA MET A 135 2.71 -6.22 11.06
C MET A 135 3.18 -4.78 11.19
N PHE A 136 2.87 -3.98 10.17
CA PHE A 136 2.88 -2.52 10.24
C PHE A 136 1.45 -2.01 10.24
N ASP A 137 1.02 -1.43 11.36
CA ASP A 137 -0.28 -0.80 11.49
C ASP A 137 -0.16 0.69 11.14
N LEU A 138 -0.91 1.15 10.14
CA LEU A 138 -0.91 2.57 9.75
C LEU A 138 -2.07 3.28 10.44
N GLU A 139 -1.81 4.46 10.98
CA GLU A 139 -2.85 5.25 11.62
C GLU A 139 -3.75 5.95 10.58
N GLY A 140 -5.06 5.82 10.79
CA GLY A 140 -6.09 6.72 10.25
C GLY A 140 -6.17 6.86 8.73
N VAL A 141 -7.13 7.67 8.28
CA VAL A 141 -7.22 8.10 6.89
C VAL A 141 -6.23 9.25 6.71
N THR A 142 -5.24 9.05 5.85
CA THR A 142 -4.22 10.06 5.56
C THR A 142 -4.16 10.28 4.06
N GLU A 143 -4.34 11.53 3.65
CA GLU A 143 -4.04 11.95 2.28
C GLU A 143 -2.65 12.60 2.28
N LEU A 144 -1.73 12.00 1.54
CA LEU A 144 -0.37 12.46 1.38
C LEU A 144 -0.31 13.49 0.25
N ASN A 145 0.02 14.73 0.62
CA ASN A 145 0.23 15.81 -0.31
C ASN A 145 1.60 15.72 -1.00
N GLU A 146 1.85 16.60 -1.96
CA GLU A 146 3.10 16.69 -2.73
C GLU A 146 4.36 16.79 -1.85
N ALA A 147 4.31 17.59 -0.79
CA ALA A 147 5.46 17.78 0.11
C ALA A 147 5.76 16.51 0.90
N GLN A 148 4.73 15.82 1.39
CA GLN A 148 4.89 14.55 2.11
C GLN A 148 5.40 13.44 1.20
N ILE A 149 4.85 13.33 -0.01
CA ILE A 149 5.32 12.37 -1.02
C ILE A 149 6.79 12.66 -1.35
N THR A 150 7.14 13.92 -1.59
CA THR A 150 8.53 14.31 -1.87
C THR A 150 9.47 13.93 -0.74
N MET A 151 9.08 14.20 0.50
CA MET A 151 9.87 13.84 1.69
C MET A 151 10.13 12.33 1.77
N ILE A 152 9.09 11.51 1.59
CA ILE A 152 9.20 10.04 1.61
C ILE A 152 10.16 9.56 0.51
N PHE A 153 9.99 9.99 -0.74
CA PHE A 153 10.85 9.48 -1.81
C PHE A 153 12.28 10.04 -1.75
N GLN A 154 12.48 11.22 -1.16
CA GLN A 154 13.82 11.74 -0.89
C GLN A 154 14.54 10.97 0.22
N SER A 155 13.87 10.52 1.28
CA SER A 155 14.50 9.68 2.31
C SER A 155 15.02 8.37 1.70
N LEU A 156 14.24 7.76 0.80
CA LEU A 156 14.61 6.54 0.08
C LEU A 156 15.86 6.70 -0.80
N THR A 157 16.02 7.84 -1.47
CA THR A 157 17.11 8.06 -2.44
C THR A 157 18.44 8.46 -1.81
N LYS A 158 18.44 8.98 -0.58
CA LYS A 158 19.66 9.35 0.14
C LYS A 158 20.41 8.17 0.74
N GLY A 159 19.86 6.95 0.65
CA GLY A 159 20.45 5.79 1.29
C GLY A 159 20.44 5.90 2.81
N GLU A 160 19.59 6.78 3.39
CA GLU A 160 19.32 6.83 4.83
C GLU A 160 18.45 5.64 5.29
N VAL A 161 18.29 4.65 4.42
CA VAL A 161 17.40 3.50 4.59
C VAL A 161 18.24 2.22 4.73
N LEU A 162 18.24 1.77 6.00
CA LEU A 162 18.82 0.57 6.64
C LEU A 162 20.30 0.62 7.06
N PRO A 163 20.60 0.37 8.36
CA PRO A 163 21.37 -0.82 8.76
C PRO A 163 20.58 -2.11 8.56
#